data_AF-A0A7J4TU42-F1
#
_entry.id   AF-A0A7J4TU42-F1
#
_cell.length_a   1.000
_cell.length_b   1.000
_cell.length_c   1.000
_cell.angle_alpha   90.00
_cell.angle_beta   90.00
_cell.angle_gamma   90.00
#
_symmetry.space_group_name_H-M   'P 1'
#
loop_
_entity.id
_entity.type
_entity.pdbx_description
1 polymer ?
#
loop_
_entity_poly.entity_id
_entity_poly.type
_entity_poly.pdbx_seq_one_letter_code
_entity_poly.pdbx_strand_id
1 'polypeptide(L)' 'MTQVTTIQLEKPVLEKLKKVKEYPRQPYNELIAKMIETFKRVKTSNQYDEFLHKIQQPKMKELWDNKYDEEWEHA' A
#
# COMPACT_ATOMS: atom_id res chain seq x y z
N MET A 1 -16.81 28.37 13.58
CA MET A 1 -16.54 27.34 14.61
C MET A 1 -15.23 26.66 14.26
N THR A 2 -14.26 26.61 15.17
CA THR A 2 -12.99 25.93 14.96
C THR A 2 -13.21 24.42 15.00
N GLN A 3 -13.08 23.73 13.86
CA GLN A 3 -13.22 22.27 13.75
C GLN A 3 -11.97 21.53 14.25
N VAL A 4 -11.54 21.83 15.48
CA VAL A 4 -10.34 21.23 16.08
C VAL A 4 -10.74 20.41 17.29
N THR A 5 -10.20 19.20 17.38
CA THR A 5 -10.42 18.28 18.50
C THR A 5 -9.07 17.92 19.13
N THR A 6 -9.08 17.57 20.40
CA THR A 6 -7.87 17.14 21.12
C THR A 6 -7.76 15.63 21.08
N ILE A 7 -6.59 15.13 20.70
CA ILE A 7 -6.24 13.71 20.77
C ILE A 7 -5.10 13.52 21.76
N GLN A 8 -5.15 12.46 22.56
CA GLN A 8 -4.04 12.07 23.42
C GLN A 8 -3.16 11.07 22.67
N LEU A 9 -1.85 11.31 22.72
CA LEU A 9 -0.85 10.47 22.08
C LEU A 9 0.20 10.09 23.11
N GLU A 10 0.64 8.84 23.07
CA GLU A 10 1.77 8.41 23.90
C GLU A 10 3.05 9.15 23.49
N LYS A 11 3.87 9.48 24.48
CA LYS A 11 5.20 10.09 24.26
C LYS A 11 6.04 9.38 23.19
N PRO A 12 6.19 8.03 23.20
CA PRO A 12 6.93 7.34 22.15
C PRO A 12 6.36 7.54 20.74
N VAL A 13 5.04 7.64 20.60
CA VAL A 13 4.38 7.89 19.29
C VAL A 13 4.67 9.31 18.82
N LEU A 14 4.63 10.29 19.71
CA LEU A 14 4.99 11.67 19.40
C LEU A 14 6.44 11.80 18.93
N GLU A 15 7.39 11.11 19.57
CA GLU A 15 8.80 11.13 19.17
C GLU A 15 9.00 10.51 17.78
N LYS A 16 8.25 9.45 17.45
CA LYS A 16 8.25 8.90 16.09
C LYS A 16 7.69 9.91 15.09
N LEU A 17 6.57 10.56 15.39
CA LEU A 17 5.97 11.59 14.53
C LEU A 17 6.93 12.76 14.28
N LYS A 18 7.72 13.18 15.28
CA LYS A 18 8.75 14.22 15.11
C LYS A 18 9.82 13.83 14.10
N LYS A 19 10.25 12.57 14.09
CA LYS A 19 11.30 12.06 13.17
C LYS A 19 10.81 11.92 11.73
N VAL A 20 9.51 11.71 11.53
CA VAL A 20 8.91 11.50 10.20
C VAL A 20 8.57 12.83 9.52
N LYS A 21 8.70 13.97 10.21
CA LYS A 21 8.46 15.29 9.61
C LYS A 21 9.38 15.52 8.40
N GLU A 22 8.78 15.97 7.31
CA GLU A 22 9.51 16.30 6.08
C GLU A 22 10.27 17.61 6.19
N TYR A 23 9.79 18.53 7.04
CA TYR A 23 10.41 19.80 7.32
C TYR A 23 10.20 20.22 8.79
N PRO A 24 11.10 21.06 9.37
CA PRO A 24 11.14 21.31 10.81
C PRO A 24 9.84 21.86 11.43
N ARG A 25 9.06 22.63 10.66
CA ARG A 25 7.82 23.29 11.11
C ARG A 25 6.54 22.63 10.58
N GLN A 26 6.62 21.39 10.10
CA GLN A 26 5.44 20.71 9.58
C GLN A 26 4.35 20.56 10.65
N PRO A 27 3.11 20.99 10.37
CA PRO A 27 1.99 20.81 11.28
C PRO A 27 1.60 19.33 11.33
N TYR A 28 1.32 18.82 12.54
CA TYR A 28 0.96 17.41 12.71
C TYR A 28 -0.33 17.03 11.97
N ASN A 29 -1.27 17.97 11.80
CA ASN A 29 -2.48 17.72 11.01
C ASN A 29 -2.17 17.37 9.56
N GLU A 30 -1.23 18.08 8.92
CA GLU A 30 -0.82 17.81 7.54
C GLU A 30 -0.10 16.47 7.44
N LEU A 31 0.83 16.20 8.37
CA LEU A 31 1.55 14.94 8.43
C LEU A 31 0.57 13.76 8.59
N ILE A 32 -0.36 13.85 9.53
CA ILE A 32 -1.37 12.81 9.79
C ILE A 32 -2.30 12.65 8.58
N ALA A 33 -2.72 13.75 7.94
CA ALA A 33 -3.55 13.68 6.74
C ALA A 33 -2.85 12.94 5.59
N LYS A 34 -1.58 13.26 5.34
CA LYS A 34 -0.75 12.58 4.33
C LYS A 34 -0.56 11.10 4.65
N MET A 35 -0.32 10.76 5.92
CA MET A 35 -0.21 9.38 6.37
C MET A 35 -1.52 8.60 6.17
N ILE A 36 -2.67 9.21 6.49
CA ILE A 36 -3.99 8.59 6.28
C ILE A 36 -4.23 8.32 4.79
N GLU A 37 -3.91 9.29 3.92
CA GLU A 37 -4.06 9.12 2.47
C GLU A 37 -3.16 8.00 1.94
N THR A 38 -1.90 7.99 2.37
CA THR A 38 -0.93 6.94 2.00
C THR A 38 -1.42 5.57 2.46
N PHE A 39 -1.90 5.46 3.70
CA PHE A 39 -2.44 4.21 4.23
C PHE A 39 -3.67 3.73 3.46
N LYS A 40 -4.59 4.63 3.07
CA LYS A 40 -5.72 4.30 2.20
C LYS A 40 -5.26 3.79 0.85
N ARG A 41 -4.30 4.47 0.21
CA ARG A 41 -3.75 4.07 -1.09
C ARG A 41 -3.11 2.67 -1.03
N VAL A 42 -2.26 2.42 -0.03
CA VAL A 42 -1.61 1.12 0.17
C VAL A 42 -2.62 0.02 0.46
N LYS A 43 -3.63 0.29 1.30
CA LYS A 43 -4.69 -0.67 1.58
C LYS A 43 -5.47 -1.05 0.33
N THR A 44 -5.77 -0.09 -0.54
CA THR A 44 -6.48 -0.32 -1.80
C THR A 44 -5.59 -1.00 -2.84
N SER A 45 -4.31 -0.63 -2.96
CA SER A 45 -3.40 -1.23 -3.94
C SER A 45 -3.04 -2.67 -3.59
N ASN A 46 -2.75 -2.98 -2.33
CA ASN A 46 -2.46 -4.35 -1.91
C ASN A 46 -3.65 -5.28 -2.14
N GLN A 47 -4.89 -4.81 -1.93
CA GLN A 47 -6.07 -5.64 -2.19
C GLN A 47 -6.27 -5.91 -3.69
N TYR A 48 -5.99 -4.94 -4.55
CA TYR A 48 -6.14 -5.10 -6.00
C TYR A 48 -5.04 -5.99 -6.59
N ASP A 49 -3.77 -5.74 -6.28
CA ASP A 49 -2.65 -6.51 -6.83
C ASP A 49 -2.66 -7.96 -6.33
N GLU A 50 -2.91 -8.22 -5.03
CA GLU A 50 -3.00 -9.61 -4.54
C GLU A 50 -4.17 -10.38 -5.16
N PHE A 51 -5.29 -9.70 -5.43
CA PHE A 51 -6.45 -10.31 -6.09
C PHE A 51 -6.18 -10.57 -7.58
N LEU A 52 -5.57 -9.61 -8.28
CA LEU A 52 -5.22 -9.71 -9.69
C LEU A 52 -4.19 -10.83 -9.92
N HIS A 53 -3.12 -10.87 -9.12
CA HIS A 53 -2.10 -11.92 -9.22
C HIS A 53 -2.69 -13.32 -8.96
N LYS A 54 -3.61 -13.46 -8.00
CA LYS A 54 -4.31 -14.74 -7.76
C LYS A 54 -5.19 -15.20 -8.91
N ILE A 55 -5.85 -14.27 -9.62
CA ILE A 55 -6.70 -14.60 -10.78
C ILE A 55 -5.87 -14.87 -12.04
N GLN A 56 -4.71 -14.22 -12.17
CA GLN A 56 -3.82 -14.42 -13.30
C GLN A 56 -3.05 -15.74 -13.21
N GLN A 57 -2.72 -16.23 -12.01
CA GLN A 57 -2.05 -17.53 -11.81
C GLN A 57 -2.69 -18.72 -12.54
N PRO A 58 -4.02 -18.98 -12.44
CA PRO A 58 -4.64 -20.09 -13.17
C PRO A 58 -4.62 -19.88 -14.69
N LYS A 59 -4.79 -18.64 -15.19
CA LYS A 59 -4.70 -18.34 -16.62
C LYS A 59 -3.28 -18.46 -17.17
N MET A 60 -2.27 -18.06 -16.38
CA MET A 60 -0.86 -18.24 -16.74
C MET A 60 -0.50 -19.73 -16.77
N LYS A 61 -1.03 -20.54 -15.86
CA LYS A 61 -0.89 -22.01 -15.87
C LYS A 61 -1.66 -22.70 -17.01
N GLU A 62 -2.60 -22.01 -17.64
CA GLU A 62 -3.32 -22.51 -18.82
C GLU A 62 -2.58 -22.11 -20.12
N LEU A 63 -1.90 -20.97 -20.11
CA LEU A 63 -1.10 -20.45 -21.22
C LEU A 63 0.33 -21.01 -21.26
N TRP A 64 0.90 -21.40 -20.13
CA TRP A 64 2.17 -22.11 -19.97
C TRP A 64 1.91 -23.45 -19.31
N ASP A 65 2.58 -24.52 -19.76
CA ASP A 65 2.31 -25.93 -19.41
C ASP A 65 1.14 -26.55 -20.19
N ASN A 66 0.93 -26.07 -21.43
CA ASN A 66 -0.06 -26.65 -22.34
C ASN A 66 0.61 -27.53 -23.41
N LYS A 67 -0.21 -28.37 -24.06
CA LYS A 67 0.26 -29.37 -25.03
C LYS A 67 1.05 -28.79 -26.22
N TYR A 68 0.90 -27.49 -26.50
CA TYR A 68 1.65 -26.82 -27.56
C TYR A 68 3.06 -26.44 -27.11
N ASP A 69 3.32 -26.24 -25.81
CA ASP A 69 4.68 -25.98 -25.31
C ASP A 69 5.61 -27.18 -25.56
N GLU A 70 5.09 -28.42 -25.47
CA GLU A 70 5.82 -29.64 -25.82
C GLU A 70 6.17 -29.71 -27.32
N GLU A 71 5.34 -29.14 -28.19
CA GLU A 71 5.58 -29.07 -29.64
C GLU A 71 6.61 -28.00 -30.02
N TRP A 72 6.73 -26.92 -29.22
CA TRP A 72 7.70 -25.85 -29.42
C TRP A 72 9.11 -26.16 -28.87
N GLU A 73 9.22 -26.97 -27.80
CA GLU A 73 10.51 -27.43 -27.25
C GLU A 73 11.18 -28.54 -28.11
N HIS A 74 10.44 -29.12 -29.07
CA HIS A 74 10.90 -30.22 -29.93
C HIS A 74 11.02 -29.87 -31.42
N ALA A 75 10.90 -28.58 -31.78
CA ALA A 75 11.14 -28.05 -33.13
C ALA A 75 12.59 -27.57 -33.31
#